data_AF-A0A1Z5IZ59-F1
#
_entry.id   AF-A0A1Z5IZ59-F1
#
_cell.length_a   1.000
_cell.length_b   1.000
_cell.length_c   1.000
_cell.angle_alpha   90.00
_cell.angle_beta   90.00
_cell.angle_gamma   90.00
#
_symmetry.space_group_name_H-M   'P 1'
#
loop_
_entity.id
_entity.type
_entity.pdbx_description
1 polymer ?
#
loop_
_entity_poly.entity_id
_entity_poly.type
_entity_poly.pdbx_seq_one_letter_code
_entity_poly.pdbx_strand_id
1 'polypeptide(L)'
;MTINWNAVDGAKSYVIHYGNPGQTTGDAKFMEYTTGTSYTLPADKVPSHKDGDKIYFYVQAFSDEGQGATTEDQAEYLNAGQFTGSDWSKVASATF
;
A
#
# COMPACT_ATOMS: atom_id res chain seq x y z
N MET A 1 -5.02 -9.26 7.78
CA MET A 1 -3.69 -8.93 8.33
C MET A 1 -3.58 -7.41 8.44
N THR A 2 -2.77 -6.89 9.36
CA THR A 2 -2.61 -5.43 9.54
C THR A 2 -1.13 -5.07 9.53
N ILE A 3 -0.79 -4.03 8.79
CA ILE A 3 0.54 -3.41 8.79
C ILE A 3 0.44 -2.01 9.39
N ASN A 4 1.52 -1.57 10.03
CA ASN A 4 1.63 -0.26 10.68
C ASN A 4 2.97 0.38 10.30
N TRP A 5 2.99 1.71 10.23
CA TRP A 5 4.20 2.49 9.99
C TRP A 5 4.20 3.76 10.84
N ASN A 6 5.36 4.43 10.89
CA ASN A 6 5.47 5.72 11.57
C ASN A 6 4.92 6.82 10.68
N ALA A 7 4.28 7.82 11.28
CA ALA A 7 3.86 9.01 10.55
C ALA A 7 5.08 9.70 9.91
N VAL A 8 4.90 10.16 8.67
CA VAL A 8 5.90 10.96 7.94
C VAL A 8 5.50 12.43 8.08
N ASP A 9 6.47 13.29 8.42
CA ASP A 9 6.21 14.72 8.58
C ASP A 9 5.72 15.34 7.26
N GLY A 10 4.70 16.21 7.35
CA GLY A 10 4.04 16.81 6.19
C GLY A 10 3.16 15.87 5.35
N ALA A 11 3.07 14.58 5.69
CA ALA A 11 2.19 13.66 4.97
C ALA A 11 0.72 13.88 5.33
N LYS A 12 -0.12 13.94 4.30
CA LYS A 12 -1.59 13.95 4.43
C LYS A 12 -2.20 12.58 4.17
N SER A 13 -1.53 11.76 3.38
CA SER A 13 -2.00 10.41 3.07
C SER A 13 -0.85 9.45 2.75
N TYR A 14 -1.22 8.18 2.59
CA TYR A 14 -0.33 7.09 2.27
C TYR A 14 -0.93 6.22 1.16
N VAL A 15 -0.09 5.81 0.22
CA VAL A 15 -0.42 4.78 -0.77
C VAL A 15 0.31 3.49 -0.38
N ILE A 16 -0.44 2.41 -0.25
CA ILE A 16 0.06 1.07 0.06
C ILE A 16 0.12 0.28 -1.24
N HIS A 17 1.31 -0.21 -1.59
CA HIS A 17 1.55 -1.06 -2.74
C HIS A 17 1.80 -2.49 -2.28
N TYR A 18 1.14 -3.46 -2.90
CA TYR A 18 1.39 -4.89 -2.64
C TYR A 18 1.20 -5.74 -3.89
N GLY A 19 1.81 -6.93 -3.86
CA GLY A 19 1.75 -7.90 -4.95
C GLY A 19 0.98 -9.15 -4.58
N ASN A 20 1.05 -10.14 -5.46
CA ASN A 20 0.52 -11.47 -5.16
C ASN A 20 1.36 -12.15 -4.05
N PRO A 21 0.73 -12.91 -3.15
CA PRO A 21 1.43 -13.77 -2.20
C PRO A 21 2.35 -14.79 -2.90
N GLY A 22 3.46 -15.13 -2.25
CA GLY A 22 4.45 -16.08 -2.76
C GLY A 22 5.38 -15.52 -3.85
N GLN A 23 5.23 -14.26 -4.25
CA GLN A 23 6.11 -13.58 -5.21
C GLN A 23 7.26 -12.84 -4.53
N THR A 24 8.28 -12.47 -5.30
CA THR A 24 9.42 -11.68 -4.81
C THR A 24 9.08 -10.20 -4.63
N THR A 25 9.95 -9.47 -3.93
CA THR A 25 9.84 -8.02 -3.79
C THR A 25 9.93 -7.31 -5.14
N GLY A 26 9.11 -6.29 -5.39
CA GLY A 26 9.10 -5.50 -6.63
C GLY A 26 7.92 -5.75 -7.57
N ASP A 27 7.15 -6.84 -7.38
CA ASP A 27 5.94 -7.14 -8.17
C ASP A 27 4.66 -6.54 -7.57
N ALA A 28 4.74 -5.31 -7.04
CA ALA A 28 3.56 -4.65 -6.50
C ALA A 28 2.63 -4.22 -7.65
N LYS A 29 1.40 -4.75 -7.63
CA LYS A 29 0.38 -4.55 -8.69
C LYS A 29 -0.89 -3.94 -8.16
N PHE A 30 -1.15 -4.10 -6.86
CA PHE A 30 -2.32 -3.56 -6.19
C PHE A 30 -1.91 -2.33 -5.40
N MET A 31 -2.81 -1.36 -5.34
CA MET A 31 -2.60 -0.12 -4.63
C MET A 31 -3.83 0.25 -3.83
N GLU A 32 -3.61 0.75 -2.63
CA GLU A 32 -4.66 1.14 -1.70
C GLU A 32 -4.31 2.46 -1.03
N TYR A 33 -5.33 3.16 -0.57
CA TYR A 33 -5.21 4.49 0.01
C TYR A 33 -5.65 4.50 1.47
N THR A 34 -4.96 5.30 2.28
CA THR A 34 -5.40 5.66 3.63
C THR A 34 -4.82 6.99 4.07
N THR A 35 -5.50 7.67 5.00
CA THR A 35 -4.97 8.85 5.72
C THR A 35 -4.35 8.46 7.07
N GLY A 36 -4.55 7.23 7.52
CA GLY A 36 -3.97 6.70 8.76
C GLY A 36 -2.60 6.08 8.57
N THR A 37 -1.95 5.71 9.67
CA THR A 37 -0.63 5.05 9.67
C THR A 37 -0.71 3.52 9.80
N SER A 38 -1.86 2.96 9.45
CA SER A 38 -2.11 1.53 9.46
C SER A 38 -3.03 1.14 8.32
N TYR A 39 -2.83 -0.06 7.78
CA TYR A 39 -3.71 -0.66 6.77
C TYR A 39 -4.01 -2.11 7.12
N THR A 40 -5.29 -2.47 7.07
CA THR A 40 -5.75 -3.85 7.20
C THR A 40 -6.25 -4.32 5.86
N LEU A 41 -5.58 -5.30 5.26
CA LEU A 41 -5.97 -5.87 3.97
C LEU A 41 -7.33 -6.60 4.14
N PRO A 42 -8.40 -6.13 3.48
CA PRO A 42 -9.71 -6.78 3.51
C PRO A 42 -9.65 -8.19 2.92
N ALA A 43 -10.45 -9.12 3.46
CA ALA A 43 -10.41 -10.53 3.06
C ALA A 43 -10.77 -10.76 1.58
N ASP A 44 -11.67 -9.94 1.03
CA ASP A 44 -12.08 -9.93 -0.37
C ASP A 44 -11.02 -9.35 -1.32
N LYS A 45 -10.04 -8.61 -0.78
CA LYS A 45 -8.91 -8.05 -1.53
C LYS A 45 -7.62 -8.86 -1.37
N VAL A 46 -7.65 -9.96 -0.60
CA VAL A 46 -6.53 -10.89 -0.48
C VAL A 46 -6.40 -11.68 -1.79
N PRO A 47 -5.27 -11.56 -2.52
CA PRO A 47 -5.08 -12.37 -3.73
C PRO A 47 -4.95 -13.86 -3.40
N SER A 48 -5.11 -14.70 -4.42
CA SER A 48 -4.94 -16.16 -4.28
C SER A 48 -3.59 -16.52 -3.66
N HIS A 49 -3.59 -17.42 -2.69
CA HIS A 49 -2.44 -17.79 -1.88
C HIS A 49 -2.51 -19.25 -1.41
N LYS A 50 -1.40 -19.72 -0.89
CA LYS A 50 -1.26 -20.98 -0.16
C LYS A 50 -0.72 -20.70 1.25
N ASP A 51 -0.99 -21.59 2.18
CA ASP A 51 -0.39 -21.56 3.51
C ASP A 51 1.14 -21.48 3.40
N GLY A 52 1.74 -20.54 4.12
CA GLY A 52 3.18 -20.25 4.08
C GLY A 52 3.60 -19.20 3.03
N ASP A 53 2.72 -18.77 2.13
CA ASP A 53 3.03 -17.71 1.18
C ASP A 53 3.24 -16.38 1.90
N LYS A 54 4.25 -15.63 1.45
CA LYS A 54 4.50 -14.27 1.93
C LYS A 54 3.93 -13.23 0.99
N ILE A 55 3.32 -12.20 1.56
CA ILE A 55 2.92 -10.98 0.86
C ILE A 55 3.76 -9.82 1.38
N TYR A 56 4.18 -8.96 0.45
CA TYR A 56 5.03 -7.80 0.73
C TYR A 56 4.28 -6.51 0.48
N PHE A 57 4.47 -5.55 1.38
CA PHE A 57 3.86 -4.23 1.34
C PHE A 57 4.94 -3.15 1.34
N TYR A 58 4.67 -2.10 0.56
CA TYR A 58 5.47 -0.89 0.48
C TYR A 58 4.54 0.30 0.64
N VAL A 59 4.99 1.32 1.34
CA VAL A 59 4.19 2.51 1.59
C VAL A 59 4.94 3.74 1.08
N GLN A 60 4.25 4.62 0.38
CA GLN A 60 4.71 5.97 0.08
C GLN A 60 3.78 6.97 0.78
N ALA A 61 4.38 8.01 1.35
CA ALA A 61 3.65 9.13 1.92
C ALA A 61 3.49 10.24 0.87
N PHE A 62 2.38 10.96 0.93
CA PHE A 62 2.08 12.07 0.02
C PHE A 62 1.65 13.31 0.81
N SER A 63 2.05 14.49 0.34
CA SER A 63 1.64 15.81 0.86
C SER A 63 0.23 16.24 0.45
N ASP A 64 -0.46 15.38 -0.30
CA ASP A 64 -1.72 15.63 -0.99
C ASP A 64 -2.67 14.47 -0.73
N GLU A 65 -3.98 14.75 -0.75
CA GLU A 65 -4.99 13.71 -0.59
C GLU A 65 -5.36 13.10 -1.94
N GLY A 66 -5.67 11.81 -1.94
CA GLY A 66 -6.10 11.09 -3.14
C GLY A 66 -7.55 11.41 -3.52
N GLN A 67 -7.83 11.46 -4.82
CA GLN A 67 -9.17 11.72 -5.36
C GLN A 67 -9.72 10.48 -6.06
N GLY A 68 -11.00 10.17 -5.85
CA GLY A 68 -11.62 8.98 -6.42
C GLY A 68 -12.84 8.50 -5.65
N ALA A 69 -13.56 7.53 -6.22
CA ALA A 69 -14.71 6.92 -5.54
C ALA A 69 -14.29 5.74 -4.64
N THR A 70 -13.19 5.07 -5.00
CA THR A 70 -12.61 3.94 -4.28
C THR A 70 -11.21 4.27 -3.75
N THR A 71 -10.70 3.46 -2.83
CA THR A 71 -9.33 3.63 -2.31
C THR A 71 -8.29 3.35 -3.41
N GLU A 72 -8.59 2.46 -4.35
CA GLU A 72 -7.78 2.21 -5.54
C GLU A 72 -7.73 3.44 -6.45
N ASP A 73 -8.88 4.10 -6.70
CA ASP A 73 -8.92 5.34 -7.51
C ASP A 73 -8.08 6.44 -6.85
N GLN A 74 -8.19 6.60 -5.53
CA GLN A 74 -7.44 7.58 -4.75
C GLN A 74 -5.93 7.31 -4.77
N ALA A 75 -5.54 6.03 -4.70
CA ALA A 75 -4.15 5.62 -4.82
C ALA A 75 -3.60 5.86 -6.23
N GLU A 76 -4.35 5.47 -7.27
CA GLU A 76 -3.99 5.71 -8.67
C GLU A 76 -3.83 7.19 -8.97
N TYR A 77 -4.74 8.04 -8.46
CA TYR A 77 -4.65 9.49 -8.63
C TYR A 77 -3.31 10.06 -8.15
N LEU A 78 -2.84 9.60 -6.98
CA LEU A 78 -1.54 10.00 -6.42
C LEU A 78 -0.36 9.37 -7.16
N ASN A 79 -0.53 8.17 -7.72
CA ASN A 79 0.52 7.43 -8.41
C ASN A 79 0.66 7.77 -9.92
N ALA A 80 -0.27 8.54 -10.50
CA ALA A 80 -0.33 8.90 -11.93
C ALA A 80 0.80 9.84 -12.44
N GLY A 81 1.92 9.96 -11.72
CA GLY A 81 3.12 10.70 -12.15
C GLY A 81 3.09 12.22 -11.98
N GLN A 82 1.94 12.80 -11.60
CA GLN A 82 1.80 14.24 -11.31
C GLN A 82 2.17 14.62 -9.86
N PHE A 83 2.25 13.64 -8.95
CA PHE A 83 2.67 13.81 -7.57
C PHE A 83 4.02 13.14 -7.34
N THR A 84 4.79 13.68 -6.39
CA THR A 84 6.02 13.05 -5.92
C THR A 84 5.76 12.47 -4.54
N GLY A 85 5.67 11.14 -4.44
CA GLY A 85 5.64 10.45 -3.17
C GLY A 85 6.99 10.53 -2.44
N SER A 86 6.99 10.23 -1.14
CA SER A 86 8.22 10.05 -0.37
C SER A 86 9.08 8.90 -0.92
N ASP A 87 10.29 8.77 -0.38
CA ASP A 87 11.01 7.50 -0.46
C ASP A 87 10.12 6.35 0.02
N TRP A 88 10.30 5.18 -0.60
CA TRP A 88 9.58 3.97 -0.23
C TRP A 88 9.88 3.56 1.21
N SER A 89 8.85 3.09 1.92
CA SER A 89 9.03 2.50 3.25
C SER A 89 9.99 1.30 3.21
N LYS A 90 10.52 0.91 4.37
CA LYS A 90 11.04 -0.45 4.54
C LYS A 90 9.93 -1.45 4.21
N VAL A 91 10.31 -2.58 3.62
CA VAL A 91 9.37 -3.63 3.25
C VAL A 91 8.71 -4.19 4.52
N ALA A 92 7.38 -4.14 4.55
CA ALA A 92 6.59 -4.90 5.51
C ALA A 92 6.14 -6.21 4.86
N SER A 93 5.94 -7.26 5.64
CA SER A 93 5.43 -8.53 5.10
C SER A 93 4.56 -9.27 6.11
N ALA A 94 3.69 -10.11 5.59
CA ALA A 94 2.91 -11.08 6.36
C ALA A 94 2.99 -12.45 5.68
N THR A 95 2.71 -13.49 6.44
CA THR A 95 2.62 -14.88 5.95
C THR A 95 1.19 -15.36 6.12
N PHE A 96 0.65 -16.02 5.10
CA PHE A 96 -0.66 -16.68 5.17
C PHE A 96 -0.57 -18.01 5.92
#